data_AF-A0A8D4BKF2-F1
#
_entry.id   AF-A0A8D4BKF2-F1
#
_cell.length_a   1.000
_cell.length_b   1.000
_cell.length_c   1.000
_cell.angle_alpha   90.00
_cell.angle_beta   90.00
_cell.angle_gamma   90.00
#
_symmetry.space_group_name_H-M   'P 1'
#
loop_
_entity.id
_entity.type
_entity.pdbx_description
1 polymer ?
#
loop_
_entity_poly.entity_id
_entity_poly.type
_entity_poly.pdbx_seq_one_letter_code
_entity_poly.pdbx_strand_id
1 'polypeptide(L)'
;MMVGSRNLMNSIWFGEKTTLSQAEIKEHLLKSHTERDILFNLIELYKIGDFTQKPSLIQLMNRTKDEVVLNLCIRVFFAIATHDDLRDSNNLRFLSKGTEETIDTFASAAITSLSLEVVPYLLALLEDWNEIDDTAIIIRDSLDFFLDYEAKIGEEATAEEIGDYYVEYCNENDPESYYFQQNLAFPGDLAKKLVQRAMIAAHNEEPLKMELIPSLLSILTGEKVPGDCRTIMNASHYKKMMEYINNLSIKNWEKGQKYFYGYKL
;
A
#
# COMPACT_ATOMS: atom_id res chain seq x y z
N MET A 1 13.90 25.89 7.44
CA MET A 1 14.13 25.62 6.01
C MET A 1 14.23 24.10 5.90
N MET A 2 13.09 23.41 5.67
CA MET A 2 13.08 21.95 5.60
C MET A 2 13.75 21.52 4.28
N VAL A 3 14.86 20.82 4.38
CA VAL A 3 15.46 20.11 3.24
C VAL A 3 14.51 18.94 2.98
N GLY A 4 13.54 19.13 2.08
CA GLY A 4 12.60 18.06 1.73
C GLY A 4 13.38 16.84 1.25
N SER A 5 13.24 15.72 1.94
CA SER A 5 13.72 14.44 1.43
C SER A 5 13.04 14.23 0.08
N ARG A 6 13.83 14.14 -1.00
CA ARG A 6 13.31 13.86 -2.34
C ARG A 6 12.93 12.39 -2.38
N ASN A 7 11.67 12.07 -2.10
CA ASN A 7 11.10 10.74 -2.35
C ASN A 7 11.48 10.24 -3.75
N LEU A 8 11.93 8.97 -3.85
CA LEU A 8 12.26 8.35 -5.14
C LEU A 8 11.03 8.24 -6.06
N MET A 9 9.86 8.03 -5.48
CA MET A 9 8.57 8.04 -6.18
C MET A 9 7.51 8.70 -5.30
N ASN A 10 6.97 9.85 -5.73
CA ASN A 10 5.95 10.59 -4.97
C ASN A 10 4.55 9.96 -5.05
N SER A 11 4.29 9.13 -6.07
CA SER A 11 3.01 8.46 -6.27
C SER A 11 3.04 7.06 -5.66
N ILE A 12 1.95 6.66 -5.00
CA ILE A 12 1.72 5.28 -4.54
C ILE A 12 1.74 4.29 -5.74
N TRP A 13 1.23 4.70 -6.91
CA TRP A 13 1.33 3.91 -8.14
C TRP A 13 2.74 3.94 -8.73
N PHE A 14 3.25 2.77 -9.12
CA PHE A 14 4.62 2.55 -9.58
C PHE A 14 4.86 2.84 -11.08
N GLY A 15 3.89 3.41 -11.79
CA GLY A 15 4.01 3.76 -13.21
C GLY A 15 3.57 2.66 -14.17
N GLU A 16 3.64 2.92 -15.47
CA GLU A 16 3.17 1.98 -16.50
C GLU A 16 3.97 0.67 -16.50
N LYS A 17 3.38 -0.38 -17.09
CA LYS A 17 4.11 -1.62 -17.40
C LYS A 17 5.21 -1.33 -18.42
N THR A 18 6.40 -1.85 -18.16
CA THR A 18 7.51 -1.79 -19.11
C THR A 18 7.23 -2.59 -20.39
N THR A 19 7.85 -2.17 -21.48
CA THR A 19 7.91 -2.92 -22.74
C THR A 19 9.10 -3.87 -22.81
N LEU A 20 10.00 -3.85 -21.81
CA LEU A 20 11.15 -4.74 -21.73
C LEU A 20 10.71 -6.17 -21.44
N SER A 21 11.44 -7.12 -21.99
CA SER A 21 11.31 -8.54 -21.65
C SER A 21 11.89 -8.82 -20.26
N GLN A 22 11.42 -9.90 -19.63
CA GLN A 22 11.94 -10.36 -18.34
C GLN A 22 13.46 -10.60 -18.36
N ALA A 23 14.01 -11.07 -19.50
CA ALA A 23 15.44 -11.30 -19.65
C ALA A 23 16.24 -9.98 -19.63
N GLU A 24 15.76 -8.95 -20.33
CA GLU A 24 16.38 -7.62 -20.33
C GLU A 24 16.35 -6.98 -18.94
N ILE A 25 15.24 -7.09 -18.21
CA ILE A 25 15.14 -6.54 -16.85
C ILE A 25 16.11 -7.28 -15.91
N LYS A 26 16.23 -8.62 -16.02
CA LYS A 26 17.20 -9.40 -15.24
C LYS A 26 18.63 -9.02 -15.57
N GLU A 27 18.93 -8.76 -16.84
CA GLU A 27 20.25 -8.28 -17.26
C GLU A 27 20.55 -6.88 -16.68
N HIS A 28 19.58 -5.97 -16.67
CA HIS A 28 19.71 -4.66 -16.04
C HIS A 28 19.91 -4.76 -14.53
N LEU A 29 19.20 -5.68 -13.87
CA LEU A 29 19.36 -5.93 -12.44
C LEU A 29 20.79 -6.41 -12.12
N LEU A 30 21.35 -7.32 -12.92
CA LEU A 30 22.73 -7.79 -12.76
C LEU A 30 23.78 -6.70 -13.01
N LYS A 31 23.46 -5.74 -13.88
CA LYS A 31 24.32 -4.60 -14.23
C LYS A 31 24.07 -3.36 -13.34
N SER A 32 23.20 -3.46 -12.34
CA SER A 32 22.87 -2.33 -11.47
C SER A 32 24.05 -2.01 -10.55
N HIS A 33 24.42 -0.72 -10.47
CA HIS A 33 25.55 -0.27 -9.65
C HIS A 33 25.10 0.49 -8.39
N THR A 34 23.81 0.84 -8.30
CA THR A 34 23.24 1.57 -7.16
C THR A 34 22.03 0.84 -6.60
N GLU A 35 21.77 1.04 -5.31
CA GLU A 35 20.57 0.53 -4.64
C GLU A 35 19.27 1.02 -5.31
N ARG A 36 19.28 2.23 -5.88
CA ARG A 36 18.15 2.80 -6.63
C ARG A 36 17.90 2.04 -7.93
N ASP A 37 18.95 1.74 -8.69
CA ASP A 37 18.84 0.96 -9.92
C ASP A 37 18.33 -0.46 -9.63
N ILE A 38 18.82 -1.07 -8.55
CA ILE A 38 18.35 -2.38 -8.08
C ILE A 38 16.84 -2.29 -7.80
N LEU A 39 16.41 -1.32 -6.98
CA LEU A 39 15.01 -1.18 -6.60
C LEU A 39 14.10 -0.93 -7.81
N PHE A 40 14.49 -0.06 -8.75
CA PHE A 40 13.68 0.18 -9.95
C PHE A 40 13.58 -1.06 -10.85
N ASN A 41 14.67 -1.82 -11.04
CA ASN A 41 14.60 -3.06 -11.81
C ASN A 41 13.76 -4.14 -11.12
N LEU A 42 13.79 -4.21 -9.77
CA LEU A 42 12.90 -5.10 -9.01
C LEU A 42 11.43 -4.73 -9.21
N ILE A 43 11.09 -3.44 -9.15
CA ILE A 43 9.73 -2.95 -9.43
C ILE A 43 9.28 -3.38 -10.82
N GLU A 44 10.13 -3.21 -11.85
CA GLU A 44 9.79 -3.63 -13.22
C GLU A 44 9.54 -5.15 -13.34
N LEU A 45 10.30 -5.99 -12.63
CA LEU A 45 10.03 -7.43 -12.57
C LEU A 45 8.66 -7.73 -11.95
N TYR A 46 8.32 -7.08 -10.84
CA TYR A 46 7.04 -7.30 -10.18
C TYR A 46 5.86 -6.87 -11.05
N LYS A 47 6.00 -5.78 -11.83
CA LYS A 47 4.94 -5.28 -12.74
C LYS A 47 4.58 -6.25 -13.85
N ILE A 48 5.49 -7.15 -14.21
CA ILE A 48 5.28 -8.22 -15.19
C ILE A 48 4.96 -9.57 -14.53
N GLY A 49 4.77 -9.59 -13.20
CA GLY A 49 4.38 -10.77 -12.44
C GLY A 49 5.54 -11.68 -12.01
N ASP A 50 6.80 -11.25 -12.16
CA ASP A 50 7.96 -12.00 -11.67
C ASP A 50 8.30 -11.60 -10.23
N PHE A 51 7.72 -12.33 -9.26
CA PHE A 51 7.98 -12.15 -7.83
C PHE A 51 9.15 -12.98 -7.31
N THR A 52 9.91 -13.68 -8.16
CA THR A 52 11.01 -14.55 -7.72
C THR A 52 12.15 -13.80 -7.02
N GLN A 53 12.22 -12.49 -7.23
CA GLN A 53 13.23 -11.61 -6.63
C GLN A 53 12.74 -10.87 -5.38
N LYS A 54 11.61 -11.25 -4.75
CA LYS A 54 11.21 -10.71 -3.43
C LYS A 54 12.33 -10.78 -2.37
N PRO A 55 13.13 -11.86 -2.26
CA PRO A 55 14.23 -11.91 -1.31
C PRO A 55 15.27 -10.78 -1.50
N SER A 56 15.48 -10.35 -2.74
CA SER A 56 16.40 -9.23 -3.05
C SER A 56 15.85 -7.89 -2.55
N LEU A 57 14.53 -7.66 -2.66
CA LEU A 57 13.87 -6.48 -2.08
C LEU A 57 13.99 -6.49 -0.55
N ILE A 58 13.67 -7.62 0.09
CA ILE A 58 13.76 -7.78 1.54
C ILE A 58 15.20 -7.55 2.03
N GLN A 59 16.18 -8.09 1.31
CA GLN A 59 17.59 -7.86 1.62
C GLN A 59 17.96 -6.38 1.52
N LEU A 60 17.52 -5.69 0.48
CA LEU A 60 17.78 -4.26 0.29
C LEU A 60 17.14 -3.44 1.42
N MET A 61 15.86 -3.71 1.71
CA MET A 61 15.09 -3.07 2.78
C MET A 61 15.77 -3.21 4.15
N ASN A 62 16.32 -4.38 4.48
CA ASN A 62 16.98 -4.61 5.77
C ASN A 62 18.44 -4.15 5.86
N ARG A 63 19.03 -3.63 4.78
CA ARG A 63 20.48 -3.30 4.74
C ARG A 63 20.80 -1.89 4.28
N THR A 64 19.94 -1.27 3.48
CA THR A 64 20.18 0.08 2.98
C THR A 64 20.33 1.05 4.15
N LYS A 65 21.20 2.05 3.96
CA LYS A 65 21.33 3.22 4.84
C LYS A 65 20.78 4.48 4.18
N ASP A 66 20.28 4.37 2.95
CA ASP A 66 19.61 5.45 2.24
C ASP A 66 18.12 5.38 2.59
N GLU A 67 17.69 6.28 3.47
CA GLU A 67 16.30 6.38 3.96
C GLU A 67 15.31 6.55 2.81
N VAL A 68 15.69 7.23 1.73
CA VAL A 68 14.82 7.40 0.56
C VAL A 68 14.64 6.08 -0.18
N VAL A 69 15.68 5.25 -0.25
CA VAL A 69 15.59 3.88 -0.79
C VAL A 69 14.73 3.01 0.13
N LEU A 70 14.96 3.08 1.44
CA LEU A 70 14.18 2.34 2.44
C LEU A 70 12.69 2.66 2.33
N ASN A 71 12.32 3.94 2.25
CA ASN A 71 10.94 4.38 2.17
C ASN A 71 10.22 3.82 0.94
N LEU A 72 10.91 3.75 -0.21
CA LEU A 72 10.34 3.12 -1.40
C LEU A 72 10.31 1.58 -1.27
N CYS A 73 11.32 0.95 -0.67
CA CYS A 73 11.31 -0.48 -0.40
C CYS A 73 10.10 -0.90 0.45
N ILE A 74 9.80 -0.17 1.53
CA ILE A 74 8.64 -0.43 2.42
C ILE A 74 7.34 -0.39 1.62
N ARG A 75 7.15 0.65 0.79
CA ARG A 75 5.94 0.82 -0.02
C ARG A 75 5.79 -0.26 -1.09
N VAL A 76 6.89 -0.66 -1.73
CA VAL A 76 6.89 -1.76 -2.70
C VAL A 76 6.60 -3.08 -1.99
N PHE A 77 7.25 -3.33 -0.84
CA PHE A 77 7.04 -4.54 -0.04
C PHE A 77 5.58 -4.69 0.31
N PHE A 78 4.94 -3.67 0.90
CA PHE A 78 3.52 -3.76 1.22
C PHE A 78 2.61 -3.91 0.00
N ALA A 79 2.96 -3.37 -1.15
CA ALA A 79 2.19 -3.58 -2.37
C ALA A 79 2.23 -5.04 -2.89
N ILE A 80 3.31 -5.79 -2.61
CA ILE A 80 3.52 -7.16 -3.14
C ILE A 80 3.57 -8.26 -2.07
N ALA A 81 3.56 -7.91 -0.79
CA ALA A 81 3.67 -8.85 0.33
C ALA A 81 2.43 -9.75 0.40
N THR A 82 2.68 -11.05 0.59
CA THR A 82 1.68 -12.03 0.99
C THR A 82 1.53 -12.08 2.51
N HIS A 83 0.55 -12.84 3.01
CA HIS A 83 0.45 -13.16 4.44
C HIS A 83 1.74 -13.81 4.97
N ASP A 84 2.31 -14.77 4.24
CA ASP A 84 3.57 -15.43 4.63
C ASP A 84 4.77 -14.47 4.68
N ASP A 85 4.85 -13.51 3.76
CA ASP A 85 5.90 -12.49 3.78
C ASP A 85 5.80 -11.61 5.06
N LEU A 86 4.58 -11.36 5.55
CA LEU A 86 4.34 -10.58 6.76
C LEU A 86 4.51 -11.39 8.05
N ARG A 87 4.22 -12.69 8.04
CA ARG A 87 4.42 -13.58 9.20
C ARG A 87 5.88 -13.78 9.55
N ASP A 88 6.79 -13.71 8.57
CA ASP A 88 8.22 -13.80 8.82
C ASP A 88 8.79 -12.45 9.29
N SER A 89 8.92 -12.30 10.61
CA SER A 89 9.51 -11.12 11.23
C SER A 89 10.96 -10.83 10.78
N ASN A 90 11.67 -11.80 10.20
CA ASN A 90 12.98 -11.54 9.61
C ASN A 90 12.93 -10.61 8.40
N ASN A 91 11.78 -10.51 7.75
CA ASN A 91 11.58 -9.61 6.62
C ASN A 91 11.54 -8.14 7.05
N LEU A 92 11.24 -7.85 8.33
CA LEU A 92 11.00 -6.50 8.85
C LEU A 92 12.04 -6.04 9.89
N ARG A 93 13.25 -6.62 9.88
CA ARG A 93 14.31 -6.30 10.86
C ARG A 93 14.73 -4.83 10.88
N PHE A 94 14.54 -4.09 9.80
CA PHE A 94 14.82 -2.65 9.75
C PHE A 94 14.04 -1.85 10.82
N LEU A 95 12.85 -2.31 11.24
CA LEU A 95 12.04 -1.66 12.27
C LEU A 95 12.77 -1.53 13.60
N SER A 96 13.62 -2.50 13.96
CA SER A 96 14.40 -2.48 15.22
C SER A 96 15.37 -1.29 15.34
N LYS A 97 15.64 -0.59 14.24
CA LYS A 97 16.53 0.57 14.14
C LYS A 97 15.92 1.70 13.32
N GLY A 98 14.59 1.68 13.15
CA GLY A 98 13.87 2.68 12.37
C GLY A 98 14.03 4.07 12.97
N THR A 99 14.16 5.06 12.10
CA THR A 99 13.96 6.48 12.45
C THR A 99 12.45 6.77 12.52
N GLU A 100 12.07 7.90 13.10
CA GLU A 100 10.69 8.41 13.07
C GLU A 100 10.13 8.41 11.63
N GLU A 101 10.86 8.97 10.65
CA GLU A 101 10.46 8.97 9.23
C GLU A 101 10.27 7.55 8.66
N THR A 102 11.08 6.58 9.09
CA THR A 102 10.93 5.17 8.69
C THR A 102 9.66 4.56 9.28
N ILE A 103 9.36 4.84 10.55
CA ILE A 103 8.18 4.32 11.25
C ILE A 103 6.90 4.95 10.69
N ASP A 104 6.89 6.26 10.46
CA ASP A 104 5.78 6.97 9.81
C ASP A 104 5.51 6.40 8.42
N THR A 105 6.56 6.13 7.65
CA THR A 105 6.46 5.52 6.32
C THR A 105 5.92 4.09 6.41
N PHE A 106 6.38 3.30 7.37
CA PHE A 106 5.89 1.94 7.60
C PHE A 106 4.41 1.93 7.94
N ALA A 107 4.00 2.69 8.95
CA ALA A 107 2.61 2.77 9.39
C ALA A 107 1.70 3.25 8.25
N SER A 108 2.04 4.39 7.62
CA SER A 108 1.27 4.94 6.50
C SER A 108 1.13 3.97 5.31
N ALA A 109 2.17 3.17 5.04
CA ALA A 109 2.15 2.21 3.92
C ALA A 109 1.49 0.87 4.28
N ALA A 110 1.37 0.53 5.58
CA ALA A 110 0.83 -0.75 6.05
C ALA A 110 -0.57 -1.04 5.52
N ILE A 111 -1.41 -0.01 5.39
CA ILE A 111 -2.78 -0.13 4.86
C ILE A 111 -2.82 -0.64 3.41
N THR A 112 -1.73 -0.50 2.64
CA THR A 112 -1.64 -1.04 1.28
C THR A 112 -1.33 -2.54 1.25
N SER A 113 -0.94 -3.12 2.40
CA SER A 113 -0.81 -4.56 2.55
C SER A 113 -2.13 -5.28 2.44
N LEU A 114 -3.22 -4.63 2.89
CA LEU A 114 -4.56 -5.20 3.04
C LEU A 114 -4.61 -6.46 3.91
N SER A 115 -3.57 -6.74 4.69
CA SER A 115 -3.42 -7.99 5.44
C SER A 115 -3.48 -7.73 6.92
N LEU A 116 -4.29 -8.49 7.65
CA LEU A 116 -4.35 -8.42 9.12
C LEU A 116 -3.01 -8.80 9.78
N GLU A 117 -2.15 -9.55 9.08
CA GLU A 117 -0.80 -9.92 9.56
C GLU A 117 0.12 -8.71 9.81
N VAL A 118 -0.23 -7.51 9.34
CA VAL A 118 0.54 -6.29 9.66
C VAL A 118 0.20 -5.72 11.04
N VAL A 119 -0.99 -6.02 11.57
CA VAL A 119 -1.52 -5.43 12.82
C VAL A 119 -0.61 -5.67 14.02
N PRO A 120 -0.05 -6.89 14.26
CA PRO A 120 0.87 -7.11 15.37
C PRO A 120 2.11 -6.19 15.33
N TYR A 121 2.61 -5.85 14.14
CA TYR A 121 3.74 -4.92 14.00
C TYR A 121 3.32 -3.49 14.34
N LEU A 122 2.13 -3.06 13.92
CA LEU A 122 1.60 -1.74 14.26
C LEU A 122 1.36 -1.61 15.77
N LEU A 123 0.87 -2.65 16.44
CA LEU A 123 0.69 -2.67 17.90
C LEU A 123 2.02 -2.53 18.63
N ALA A 124 3.04 -3.33 18.25
CA ALA A 124 4.37 -3.23 18.85
C ALA A 124 5.00 -1.84 18.62
N LEU A 125 4.83 -1.28 17.43
CA LEU A 125 5.29 0.09 17.15
C LEU A 125 4.52 1.13 17.96
N LEU A 126 3.22 0.95 18.18
CA LEU A 126 2.44 1.86 19.03
C LEU A 126 2.99 1.85 20.46
N GLU A 127 3.31 0.69 21.02
CA GLU A 127 3.93 0.59 22.36
C GLU A 127 5.27 1.33 22.43
N ASP A 128 6.14 1.14 21.43
CA ASP A 128 7.48 1.73 21.39
C ASP A 128 7.48 3.25 21.08
N TRP A 129 6.48 3.74 20.33
CA TRP A 129 6.44 5.11 19.78
C TRP A 129 5.28 5.97 20.31
N ASN A 130 4.50 5.50 21.29
CA ASN A 130 3.35 6.24 21.84
C ASN A 130 3.70 7.62 22.43
N GLU A 131 4.98 7.87 22.76
CA GLU A 131 5.46 9.14 23.31
C GLU A 131 5.68 10.23 22.24
N ILE A 132 5.67 9.86 20.95
CA ILE A 132 5.82 10.80 19.83
C ILE A 132 4.45 10.97 19.18
N ASP A 133 3.75 12.05 19.56
CA ASP A 133 2.34 12.31 19.21
C ASP A 133 2.04 12.10 17.72
N ASP A 134 2.81 12.72 16.82
CA ASP A 134 2.56 12.65 15.37
C ASP A 134 2.70 11.21 14.83
N THR A 135 3.75 10.48 15.23
CA THR A 135 3.96 9.08 14.85
C THR A 135 2.89 8.16 15.44
N ALA A 136 2.52 8.37 16.69
CA ALA A 136 1.48 7.59 17.36
C ALA A 136 0.13 7.73 16.64
N ILE A 137 -0.23 8.95 16.20
CA ILE A 137 -1.43 9.20 15.40
C ILE A 137 -1.40 8.40 14.09
N ILE A 138 -0.28 8.40 13.36
CA ILE A 138 -0.17 7.65 12.08
C ILE A 138 -0.33 6.15 12.31
N ILE A 139 0.25 5.61 13.39
CA ILE A 139 0.11 4.19 13.76
C ILE A 139 -1.35 3.88 14.12
N ARG A 140 -2.01 4.75 14.91
CA ARG A 140 -3.41 4.61 15.30
C ARG A 140 -4.36 4.66 14.10
N ASP A 141 -4.20 5.63 13.21
CA ASP A 141 -4.97 5.72 11.95
C ASP A 141 -4.84 4.42 11.13
N SER A 142 -3.65 3.82 11.12
CA SER A 142 -3.38 2.58 10.40
C SER A 142 -4.04 1.37 11.08
N LEU A 143 -4.04 1.30 12.41
CA LEU A 143 -4.75 0.28 13.17
C LEU A 143 -6.27 0.41 12.98
N ASP A 144 -6.80 1.63 13.03
CA ASP A 144 -8.23 1.89 12.84
C ASP A 144 -8.68 1.53 11.42
N PHE A 145 -7.84 1.77 10.41
CA PHE A 145 -8.10 1.30 9.05
C PHE A 145 -8.36 -0.22 8.95
N PHE A 146 -7.73 -1.04 9.80
CA PHE A 146 -7.92 -2.48 9.81
C PHE A 146 -9.04 -2.94 10.73
N LEU A 147 -9.23 -2.27 11.87
CA LEU A 147 -10.05 -2.77 12.98
C LEU A 147 -11.33 -1.97 13.24
N ASP A 148 -11.41 -0.70 12.79
CA ASP A 148 -12.45 0.26 13.17
C ASP A 148 -12.55 0.33 14.71
N TYR A 149 -11.39 0.29 15.39
CA TYR A 149 -11.34 0.12 16.84
C TYR A 149 -11.86 1.38 17.55
N GLU A 150 -11.67 2.57 16.97
CA GLU A 150 -12.12 3.83 17.59
C GLU A 150 -13.64 3.83 17.75
N ALA A 151 -14.36 3.33 16.76
CA ALA A 151 -15.81 3.23 16.79
C ALA A 151 -16.34 2.15 17.76
N LYS A 152 -15.49 1.22 18.21
CA LYS A 152 -15.88 0.00 18.94
C LYS A 152 -15.47 0.03 20.39
N ILE A 153 -14.21 0.37 20.65
CA ILE A 153 -13.60 0.38 21.97
C ILE A 153 -13.13 1.79 22.39
N GLY A 154 -13.16 2.77 21.49
CA GLY A 154 -12.89 4.18 21.76
C GLY A 154 -11.53 4.67 21.26
N GLU A 155 -11.45 5.98 20.98
CA GLU A 155 -10.25 6.67 20.47
C GLU A 155 -9.05 6.57 21.42
N GLU A 156 -9.32 6.57 22.73
CA GLU A 156 -8.30 6.53 23.79
C GLU A 156 -7.83 5.11 24.15
N ALA A 157 -8.20 4.10 23.36
CA ALA A 157 -7.82 2.72 23.62
C ALA A 157 -6.28 2.55 23.63
N THR A 158 -5.79 1.82 24.61
CA THR A 158 -4.38 1.45 24.74
C THR A 158 -3.97 0.40 23.71
N ALA A 159 -2.66 0.25 23.46
CA ALA A 159 -2.16 -0.80 22.56
C ALA A 159 -2.59 -2.21 23.04
N GLU A 160 -2.66 -2.45 24.35
CA GLU A 160 -3.14 -3.70 24.94
C GLU A 160 -4.62 -3.94 24.63
N GLU A 161 -5.49 -2.94 24.84
CA GLU A 161 -6.93 -3.06 24.54
C GLU A 161 -7.21 -3.25 23.03
N ILE A 162 -6.45 -2.57 22.17
CA ILE A 162 -6.54 -2.77 20.71
C ILE A 162 -6.05 -4.18 20.35
N GLY A 163 -5.01 -4.69 21.03
CA GLY A 163 -4.49 -6.04 20.85
C GLY A 163 -5.50 -7.12 21.23
N ASP A 164 -6.19 -6.96 22.35
CA ASP A 164 -7.26 -7.87 22.77
C ASP A 164 -8.43 -7.86 21.75
N TYR A 165 -8.84 -6.67 21.31
CA TYR A 165 -9.87 -6.53 20.27
C TYR A 165 -9.44 -7.13 18.92
N TYR A 166 -8.16 -7.01 18.55
CA TYR A 166 -7.61 -7.64 17.35
C TYR A 166 -7.75 -9.17 17.39
N VAL A 167 -7.50 -9.80 18.54
CA VAL A 167 -7.68 -11.25 18.70
C VAL A 167 -9.14 -11.65 18.50
N GLU A 168 -10.08 -10.88 19.06
CA GLU A 168 -11.51 -11.09 18.83
C GLU A 168 -11.88 -10.92 17.36
N TYR A 169 -11.41 -9.84 16.73
CA TYR A 169 -11.65 -9.55 15.32
C TYR A 169 -11.16 -10.67 14.40
N CYS A 170 -9.98 -11.24 14.67
CA CYS A 170 -9.43 -12.37 13.91
C CYS A 170 -10.18 -13.69 14.14
N ASN A 171 -10.92 -13.85 15.23
CA ASN A 171 -11.77 -15.03 15.43
C ASN A 171 -13.05 -14.98 14.56
N GLU A 172 -13.48 -13.78 14.18
CA GLU A 172 -14.69 -13.57 13.37
C GLU A 172 -14.40 -13.43 11.86
N ASN A 173 -13.13 -13.24 11.50
CA ASN A 173 -12.67 -12.98 10.14
C ASN A 173 -11.65 -14.03 9.69
N ASP A 174 -11.58 -14.27 8.38
CA ASP A 174 -10.59 -15.18 7.80
C ASP A 174 -9.20 -14.49 7.71
N PRO A 175 -8.17 -14.95 8.42
CA PRO A 175 -6.83 -14.35 8.38
C PRO A 175 -6.08 -14.59 7.07
N GLU A 176 -6.53 -15.54 6.23
CA GLU A 176 -5.96 -15.80 4.91
C GLU A 176 -6.60 -14.95 3.80
N SER A 177 -7.53 -14.07 4.18
CA SER A 177 -8.14 -13.10 3.28
C SER A 177 -7.53 -11.71 3.46
N TYR A 178 -7.59 -10.91 2.39
CA TYR A 178 -7.23 -9.50 2.44
C TYR A 178 -8.45 -8.62 2.71
N TYR A 179 -8.27 -7.50 3.42
CA TYR A 179 -9.30 -6.57 3.86
C TYR A 179 -8.99 -5.11 3.51
N PHE A 180 -10.01 -4.36 3.12
CA PHE A 180 -9.99 -2.91 2.95
C PHE A 180 -11.09 -2.31 3.82
N GLN A 181 -10.73 -1.54 4.86
CA GLN A 181 -11.69 -0.99 5.82
C GLN A 181 -12.68 -2.06 6.31
N GLN A 182 -12.16 -3.09 6.99
CA GLN A 182 -12.89 -4.21 7.59
C GLN A 182 -13.68 -5.11 6.61
N ASN A 183 -13.75 -4.78 5.32
CA ASN A 183 -14.44 -5.57 4.31
C ASN A 183 -13.43 -6.36 3.49
N LEU A 184 -13.77 -7.59 3.10
CA LEU A 184 -12.93 -8.37 2.18
C LEU A 184 -12.57 -7.53 0.95
N ALA A 185 -11.28 -7.43 0.67
CA ALA A 185 -10.72 -6.63 -0.40
C ALA A 185 -11.33 -7.05 -1.73
N PHE A 186 -11.85 -6.07 -2.46
CA PHE A 186 -12.43 -6.31 -3.78
C PHE A 186 -12.29 -5.04 -4.63
N PRO A 187 -11.61 -5.10 -5.79
CA PRO A 187 -11.46 -3.94 -6.68
C PRO A 187 -12.81 -3.31 -7.07
N GLY A 188 -13.88 -4.12 -7.18
CA GLY A 188 -15.22 -3.62 -7.49
C GLY A 188 -15.81 -2.71 -6.41
N ASP A 189 -15.55 -2.97 -5.13
CA ASP A 189 -16.03 -2.13 -4.04
C ASP A 189 -15.27 -0.80 -3.98
N LEU A 190 -13.96 -0.83 -4.24
CA LEU A 190 -13.13 0.36 -4.42
C LEU A 190 -13.62 1.22 -5.60
N ALA A 191 -13.89 0.58 -6.73
CA ALA A 191 -14.45 1.20 -7.93
C ALA A 191 -15.79 1.88 -7.65
N LYS A 192 -16.67 1.22 -6.90
CA LYS A 192 -17.96 1.80 -6.50
C LYS A 192 -17.78 3.08 -5.69
N LYS A 193 -16.91 3.07 -4.67
CA LYS A 193 -16.58 4.26 -3.86
C LYS A 193 -15.99 5.39 -4.73
N LEU A 194 -15.10 5.04 -5.67
CA LEU A 194 -14.50 5.99 -6.61
C LEU A 194 -15.55 6.66 -7.51
N VAL A 195 -16.43 5.87 -8.14
CA VAL A 195 -17.49 6.39 -9.04
C VAL A 195 -18.43 7.32 -8.28
N GLN A 196 -18.85 6.95 -7.07
CA GLN A 196 -19.71 7.79 -6.23
C GLN A 196 -19.05 9.16 -5.97
N ARG A 197 -17.79 9.16 -5.52
CA ARG A 197 -17.06 10.41 -5.26
C ARG A 197 -16.86 11.25 -6.52
N ALA A 198 -16.52 10.60 -7.63
CA ALA A 198 -16.28 11.23 -8.92
C ALA A 198 -17.55 11.85 -9.51
N MET A 199 -18.70 11.20 -9.34
CA MET A 199 -19.98 11.74 -9.78
C MET A 199 -20.33 13.02 -9.01
N ILE A 200 -20.15 13.03 -7.69
CA ILE A 200 -20.35 14.22 -6.86
C ILE A 200 -19.37 15.34 -7.28
N ALA A 201 -18.10 14.99 -7.46
CA ALA A 201 -17.07 15.94 -7.91
C ALA A 201 -17.42 16.55 -9.28
N ALA A 202 -17.85 15.71 -10.24
CA ALA A 202 -18.19 16.14 -11.59
C ALA A 202 -19.43 17.02 -11.63
N HIS A 203 -20.42 16.76 -10.77
CA HIS A 203 -21.62 17.59 -10.67
C HIS A 203 -21.29 19.01 -10.18
N ASN A 204 -20.34 19.13 -9.24
CA ASN A 204 -19.93 20.40 -8.64
C ASN A 204 -18.71 21.05 -9.31
N GLU A 205 -18.13 20.41 -10.33
CA GLU A 205 -16.83 20.78 -10.95
C GLU A 205 -15.70 20.96 -9.92
N GLU A 206 -15.63 20.06 -8.95
CA GLU A 206 -14.65 20.08 -7.87
C GLU A 206 -13.50 19.08 -8.07
N PRO A 207 -12.38 19.24 -7.33
CA PRO A 207 -11.34 18.21 -7.28
C PRO A 207 -11.88 16.86 -6.77
N LEU A 208 -11.28 15.75 -7.19
CA LEU A 208 -11.64 14.41 -6.70
C LEU A 208 -11.44 14.25 -5.18
N LYS A 209 -10.45 14.93 -4.57
CA LYS A 209 -10.12 14.86 -3.14
C LYS A 209 -10.09 13.43 -2.58
N MET A 210 -9.46 12.51 -3.32
CA MET A 210 -9.31 11.12 -2.93
C MET A 210 -7.95 10.63 -3.46
N GLU A 211 -7.14 10.04 -2.57
CA GLU A 211 -5.78 9.60 -2.91
C GLU A 211 -5.66 8.07 -2.84
N LEU A 212 -6.01 7.48 -1.70
CA LEU A 212 -5.83 6.05 -1.45
C LEU A 212 -6.51 5.14 -2.48
N ILE A 213 -7.81 5.31 -2.72
CA ILE A 213 -8.58 4.42 -3.61
C ILE A 213 -8.08 4.47 -5.07
N PRO A 214 -7.92 5.65 -5.71
CA PRO A 214 -7.31 5.73 -7.05
C PRO A 214 -5.93 5.07 -7.12
N SER A 215 -5.10 5.27 -6.11
CA SER A 215 -3.76 4.71 -6.03
C SER A 215 -3.77 3.18 -5.89
N LEU A 216 -4.57 2.63 -4.98
CA LEU A 216 -4.74 1.19 -4.81
C LEU A 216 -5.25 0.55 -6.09
N LEU A 217 -6.32 1.08 -6.69
CA LEU A 217 -6.83 0.58 -7.96
C LEU A 217 -5.76 0.59 -9.05
N SER A 218 -4.93 1.63 -9.11
CA SER A 218 -3.82 1.70 -10.06
C SER A 218 -2.74 0.65 -9.81
N ILE A 219 -2.40 0.35 -8.55
CA ILE A 219 -1.48 -0.74 -8.19
C ILE A 219 -2.09 -2.10 -8.54
N LEU A 220 -3.34 -2.36 -8.12
CA LEU A 220 -4.01 -3.65 -8.29
C LEU A 220 -4.14 -4.00 -9.78
N THR A 221 -4.47 -3.02 -10.61
CA THR A 221 -4.70 -3.22 -12.06
C THR A 221 -3.45 -3.07 -12.91
N GLY A 222 -2.49 -2.26 -12.46
CA GLY A 222 -1.36 -1.81 -13.27
C GLY A 222 -1.71 -0.71 -14.27
N GLU A 223 -2.94 -0.21 -14.25
CA GLU A 223 -3.45 0.85 -15.11
C GLU A 223 -3.74 2.10 -14.28
N LYS A 224 -3.28 3.27 -14.71
CA LYS A 224 -3.49 4.50 -13.96
C LYS A 224 -4.97 4.88 -13.94
N VAL A 225 -5.53 5.05 -12.74
CA VAL A 225 -6.84 5.70 -12.58
C VAL A 225 -6.76 7.14 -13.14
N PRO A 226 -7.71 7.55 -14.00
CA PRO A 226 -7.70 8.88 -14.61
C PRO A 226 -8.16 9.94 -13.60
N GLY A 227 -7.21 10.45 -12.83
CA GLY A 227 -7.40 11.53 -11.87
C GLY A 227 -6.66 11.27 -10.57
N ASP A 228 -6.21 12.35 -9.94
CA ASP A 228 -5.63 12.38 -8.60
C ASP A 228 -6.46 13.29 -7.67
N CYS A 229 -6.01 13.45 -6.43
CA CYS A 229 -6.70 14.25 -5.43
C CYS A 229 -6.93 15.73 -5.84
N ARG A 230 -6.14 16.26 -6.78
CA ARG A 230 -6.20 17.64 -7.27
C ARG A 230 -6.92 17.77 -8.62
N THR A 231 -7.20 16.67 -9.28
CA THR A 231 -7.84 16.67 -10.60
C THR A 231 -9.28 17.17 -10.50
N ILE A 232 -9.57 18.28 -11.18
CA ILE A 232 -10.93 18.80 -11.33
C ILE A 232 -11.75 17.83 -12.18
N MET A 233 -12.78 17.26 -11.57
CA MET A 233 -13.68 16.35 -12.25
C MET A 233 -14.65 17.15 -13.11
N ASN A 234 -14.50 17.03 -14.42
CA ASN A 234 -15.43 17.55 -15.42
C ASN A 234 -15.96 16.39 -16.28
N ALA A 235 -16.87 16.66 -17.22
CA ALA A 235 -17.46 15.63 -18.06
C ALA A 235 -16.42 14.75 -18.81
N SER A 236 -15.29 15.33 -19.22
CA SER A 236 -14.21 14.61 -19.92
C SER A 236 -13.45 13.67 -18.97
N HIS A 237 -13.06 14.15 -17.79
CA HIS A 237 -12.41 13.31 -16.77
C HIS A 237 -13.33 12.21 -16.27
N TYR A 238 -14.60 12.54 -16.04
CA TYR A 238 -15.60 11.55 -15.63
C TYR A 238 -15.77 10.46 -16.68
N LYS A 239 -15.83 10.82 -17.98
CA LYS A 239 -15.89 9.83 -19.07
C LYS A 239 -14.68 8.88 -19.05
N LYS A 240 -13.46 9.41 -18.95
CA LYS A 240 -12.24 8.57 -18.84
C LYS A 240 -12.30 7.64 -17.63
N MET A 241 -12.81 8.14 -16.50
CA MET A 241 -12.98 7.31 -15.31
C MET A 241 -13.97 6.17 -15.56
N MET A 242 -15.10 6.43 -16.20
CA MET A 242 -16.05 5.37 -16.56
C MET A 242 -15.45 4.35 -17.54
N GLU A 243 -14.61 4.79 -18.49
CA GLU A 243 -13.86 3.88 -19.38
C GLU A 243 -12.92 2.97 -18.59
N TYR A 244 -12.17 3.52 -17.62
CA TYR A 244 -11.34 2.75 -16.70
C TYR A 244 -12.16 1.71 -15.90
N ILE A 245 -13.32 2.12 -15.35
CA ILE A 245 -14.19 1.23 -14.57
C ILE A 245 -14.78 0.12 -15.44
N ASN A 246 -15.14 0.41 -16.69
CA ASN A 246 -15.61 -0.61 -17.62
C ASN A 246 -14.52 -1.65 -17.90
N ASN A 247 -13.27 -1.22 -18.11
CA ASN A 247 -12.14 -2.12 -18.30
C ASN A 247 -11.83 -2.94 -17.04
N LEU A 248 -12.01 -2.36 -15.85
CA LEU A 248 -11.89 -3.08 -14.59
C LEU A 248 -12.95 -4.19 -14.49
N SER A 249 -14.19 -3.92 -14.90
CA SER A 249 -15.34 -4.82 -14.73
C SER A 249 -15.29 -6.11 -15.56
N ILE A 250 -14.53 -6.13 -16.65
CA ILE A 250 -14.39 -7.32 -17.52
C ILE A 250 -13.28 -8.28 -17.07
N LYS A 251 -12.52 -7.92 -16.03
CA LYS A 251 -11.46 -8.76 -15.46
C LYS A 251 -12.02 -9.65 -14.34
N ASN A 252 -11.38 -10.80 -14.12
CA ASN A 252 -11.78 -11.76 -13.10
C ASN A 252 -11.10 -11.45 -11.77
N TRP A 253 -11.81 -10.71 -10.91
CA TRP A 253 -11.36 -10.39 -9.55
C TRP A 253 -12.06 -11.30 -8.54
N GLU A 254 -11.29 -11.80 -7.58
CA GLU A 254 -11.76 -12.62 -6.48
C GLU A 254 -11.84 -11.76 -5.21
N LYS A 255 -12.93 -11.90 -4.46
CA LYS A 255 -13.13 -11.20 -3.19
C LYS A 255 -12.18 -11.79 -2.14
N GLY A 256 -11.58 -10.92 -1.32
CA GLY A 256 -10.60 -11.33 -0.31
C GLY A 256 -9.22 -11.64 -0.89
N GLN A 257 -8.95 -11.33 -2.16
CA GLN A 257 -7.66 -11.55 -2.81
C GLN A 257 -6.96 -10.22 -3.09
N LYS A 258 -5.62 -10.25 -3.06
CA LYS A 258 -4.77 -9.11 -3.39
C LYS A 258 -4.12 -9.29 -4.75
N TYR A 259 -3.91 -8.17 -5.43
CA TYR A 259 -3.36 -8.14 -6.77
C TYR A 259 -2.25 -7.11 -6.87
N PHE A 260 -1.30 -7.35 -7.76
CA PHE A 260 -0.32 -6.36 -8.17
C PHE A 260 -0.22 -6.39 -9.69
N TYR A 261 -0.53 -5.28 -10.34
CA TYR A 261 -0.45 -5.13 -11.80
C TYR A 261 -1.26 -6.19 -12.58
N GLY A 262 -2.38 -6.63 -12.00
CA GLY A 262 -3.28 -7.64 -12.54
C GLY A 262 -2.90 -9.09 -12.19
N TYR A 263 -1.79 -9.32 -11.49
CA TYR A 263 -1.37 -10.63 -11.01
C TYR A 263 -1.86 -10.82 -9.58
N LYS A 264 -2.55 -11.95 -9.32
CA LYS A 264 -2.93 -12.35 -7.96
C LYS A 264 -1.66 -12.71 -7.17
N LEU A 265 -1.56 -12.24 -5.93
CA LEU A 265 -0.42 -12.48 -5.03
C LEU A 265 -0.63 -13.72 -4.16
#